data_AF-A0A060C6K1-F1
#
_entry.id   AF-A0A060C6K1-F1
#
_cell.length_a   1.000
_cell.length_b   1.000
_cell.length_c   1.000
_cell.angle_alpha   90.00
_cell.angle_beta   90.00
_cell.angle_gamma   90.00
#
_symmetry.space_group_name_H-M   'P 1'
#
loop_
_entity.id
_entity.type
_entity.pdbx_description
1 polymer ?
#
loop_
_entity_poly.entity_id
_entity_poly.type
_entity_poly.pdbx_seq_one_letter_code
_entity_poly.pdbx_strand_id
1 'polypeptide(L)'
;TTDAQWTKQAQDIWRSSGKSLPDACDPAFAALAANGGLPPELRWERIEKAAAEWAPGVMRAAARGLPADQFALANDYAAFFDAVNDRALQWPKTPRSRLIASHGLARLAKSTPAAAENALPRFAQALDFTEEDRGRVLYQIALWTAASYEPESARRLAAVPASAY
;
A
#
# COMPACT_ATOMS: atom_id res chain seq x y z
N THR A 1 -23.45 24.81 7.96
CA THR A 1 -23.59 25.53 6.67
C THR A 1 -23.54 24.52 5.54
N THR A 2 -24.03 24.89 4.36
CA THR A 2 -23.94 24.06 3.15
C THR A 2 -22.49 23.66 2.84
N ASP A 3 -21.54 24.57 3.06
CA ASP A 3 -20.11 24.34 2.81
C ASP A 3 -19.50 23.25 3.71
N ALA A 4 -19.91 23.20 4.98
CA ALA A 4 -19.45 22.15 5.91
C ALA A 4 -20.01 20.77 5.53
N GLN A 5 -21.26 20.73 5.05
CA GLN A 5 -21.88 19.48 4.57
C GLN A 5 -21.21 18.99 3.29
N TRP A 6 -20.95 19.87 2.33
CA TRP A 6 -20.22 19.53 1.11
C TRP A 6 -18.81 19.02 1.41
N THR A 7 -18.07 19.69 2.30
CA THR A 7 -16.72 19.27 2.72
C THR A 7 -16.74 17.86 3.27
N LYS A 8 -17.69 17.56 4.18
CA LYS A 8 -17.83 16.22 4.74
C LYS A 8 -18.09 15.16 3.67
N GLN A 9 -19.05 15.40 2.78
CA GLN A 9 -19.39 14.47 1.70
C GLN A 9 -18.20 14.22 0.76
N ALA A 10 -17.48 15.27 0.38
CA ALA A 10 -16.30 15.14 -0.47
C ALA A 10 -15.18 14.35 0.23
N GLN A 11 -14.98 14.54 1.53
CA GLN A 11 -14.04 13.72 2.32
C GLN A 11 -14.51 12.26 2.46
N ASP A 12 -15.81 12.01 2.60
CA ASP A 12 -16.35 10.65 2.66
C ASP A 12 -16.10 9.91 1.34
N ILE A 13 -16.33 10.57 0.19
CA ILE A 13 -15.98 10.04 -1.13
C ILE A 13 -14.47 9.80 -1.25
N TRP A 14 -13.64 10.74 -0.78
CA TRP A 14 -12.18 10.60 -0.78
C TRP A 14 -11.70 9.34 -0.05
N ARG A 15 -12.31 9.03 1.11
CA ARG A 15 -11.96 7.86 1.94
C ARG A 15 -12.61 6.56 1.49
N SER A 16 -13.63 6.63 0.64
CA SER A 16 -14.45 5.47 0.27
C SER A 16 -13.68 4.35 -0.44
N SER A 17 -12.56 4.66 -1.11
CA SER A 17 -11.81 3.67 -1.88
C SER A 17 -10.32 3.96 -1.94
N GLY A 18 -9.51 2.89 -1.92
CA GLY A 18 -8.10 2.92 -2.33
C GLY A 18 -7.90 2.81 -3.84
N LYS A 19 -8.96 2.48 -4.59
CA LYS A 19 -8.92 2.35 -6.05
C LYS A 19 -8.96 3.72 -6.72
N SER A 20 -8.63 3.76 -8.00
CA SER A 20 -8.89 4.95 -8.81
C SER A 20 -10.39 5.21 -8.83
N LEU A 21 -10.77 6.46 -8.56
CA LEU A 21 -12.13 6.94 -8.78
C LEU A 21 -12.22 7.49 -10.21
N PRO A 22 -13.44 7.69 -10.75
CA PRO A 22 -13.60 8.32 -12.06
C PRO A 22 -12.95 9.71 -12.08
N ASP A 23 -12.34 10.09 -13.21
CA ASP A 23 -11.66 11.38 -13.39
C ASP A 23 -12.56 12.58 -13.09
N ALA A 24 -13.88 12.42 -13.20
CA ALA A 24 -14.87 13.43 -12.81
C ALA A 24 -14.81 13.82 -11.32
N CYS A 25 -14.18 13.00 -10.46
CA CYS A 25 -13.94 13.32 -9.05
C CYS A 25 -12.76 14.28 -8.84
N ASP A 26 -11.85 14.43 -9.80
CA ASP A 26 -10.62 15.21 -9.64
C ASP A 26 -10.88 16.71 -9.35
N PRO A 27 -11.79 17.40 -10.07
CA PRO A 27 -12.10 18.80 -9.76
C PRO A 27 -12.65 18.98 -8.34
N ALA A 28 -13.49 18.04 -7.87
CA ALA A 28 -14.05 18.09 -6.53
C ALA A 28 -12.97 17.92 -5.45
N PHE A 29 -12.01 17.02 -5.66
CA PHE A 29 -10.89 16.85 -4.73
C PHE A 29 -9.88 18.01 -4.79
N ALA A 30 -9.67 18.62 -5.96
CA ALA A 30 -8.86 19.83 -6.09
C ALA A 30 -9.50 20.99 -5.31
N ALA A 31 -10.81 21.19 -5.44
CA ALA A 31 -11.55 22.19 -4.65
C ALA A 31 -11.50 21.88 -3.16
N LEU A 32 -11.66 20.61 -2.77
CA LEU A 32 -11.56 20.19 -1.37
C LEU A 32 -10.17 20.47 -0.80
N ALA A 33 -9.11 20.21 -1.56
CA ALA A 33 -7.74 20.50 -1.17
C ALA A 33 -7.48 22.01 -1.01
N ALA A 34 -7.94 22.83 -1.98
CA ALA A 34 -7.76 24.28 -1.96
C ALA A 34 -8.42 24.95 -0.74
N ASN A 35 -9.52 24.36 -0.26
CA ASN A 35 -10.23 24.82 0.93
C ASN A 35 -9.69 24.22 2.24
N GLY A 36 -8.54 23.51 2.21
CA GLY A 36 -7.93 22.88 3.38
C GLY A 36 -8.63 21.60 3.87
N GLY A 37 -9.59 21.07 3.11
CA GLY A 37 -10.37 19.89 3.46
C GLY A 37 -9.64 18.55 3.29
N LEU A 38 -8.37 18.55 2.89
CA LEU A 38 -7.50 17.37 2.81
C LEU A 38 -6.22 17.58 3.63
N PRO A 39 -6.31 17.56 4.97
CA PRO A 39 -5.13 17.60 5.83
C PRO A 39 -4.28 16.32 5.63
N PRO A 40 -3.00 16.34 6.06
CA PRO A 40 -2.06 15.23 5.82
C PRO A 40 -2.58 13.85 6.24
N GLU A 41 -3.36 13.78 7.32
CA GLU A 41 -3.92 12.53 7.86
C GLU A 41 -4.84 11.84 6.85
N LEU A 42 -5.71 12.60 6.16
CA LEU A 42 -6.63 12.03 5.17
C LEU A 42 -5.91 11.58 3.90
N ARG A 43 -4.79 12.23 3.60
CA ARG A 43 -3.95 11.87 2.46
C ARG A 43 -3.27 10.54 2.73
N TRP A 44 -2.72 10.38 3.93
CA TRP A 44 -2.13 9.11 4.37
C TRP A 44 -3.15 7.99 4.44
N GLU A 45 -4.35 8.25 4.95
CA GLU A 45 -5.42 7.25 4.95
C GLU A 45 -5.71 6.72 3.54
N ARG A 46 -5.80 7.61 2.54
CA ARG A 46 -6.00 7.21 1.14
C ARG A 46 -4.79 6.50 0.54
N ILE A 47 -3.56 6.90 0.89
CA ILE A 47 -2.34 6.22 0.46
C ILE A 47 -2.30 4.78 0.99
N GLU A 48 -2.64 4.56 2.25
CA GLU A 48 -2.66 3.22 2.87
C GLU A 48 -3.75 2.34 2.24
N LYS A 49 -4.95 2.88 2.00
CA LYS A 49 -5.99 2.19 1.24
C LYS A 49 -5.54 1.85 -0.18
N ALA A 50 -4.87 2.77 -0.86
CA ALA A 50 -4.36 2.55 -2.21
C ALA A 50 -3.24 1.49 -2.27
N ALA A 51 -2.41 1.42 -1.23
CA ALA A 51 -1.42 0.36 -1.08
C ALA A 51 -2.08 -1.03 -0.94
N ALA A 52 -3.20 -1.12 -0.20
CA ALA A 52 -3.97 -2.36 -0.11
C ALA A 52 -4.56 -2.82 -1.45
N GLU A 53 -4.86 -1.87 -2.33
CA GLU A 53 -5.35 -2.09 -3.69
C GLU A 53 -4.22 -2.20 -4.74
N TRP A 54 -2.95 -2.16 -4.31
CA TRP A 54 -1.78 -2.16 -5.20
C TRP A 54 -1.81 -1.08 -6.28
N ALA A 55 -2.30 0.11 -5.92
CA ALA A 55 -2.56 1.22 -6.82
C ALA A 55 -1.56 2.39 -6.63
N PRO A 56 -0.29 2.27 -7.08
CA PRO A 56 0.72 3.31 -6.87
C PRO A 56 0.39 4.65 -7.54
N GLY A 57 -0.40 4.64 -8.62
CA GLY A 57 -0.92 5.88 -9.22
C GLY A 57 -1.79 6.68 -8.26
N VAL A 58 -2.68 5.99 -7.51
CA VAL A 58 -3.54 6.62 -6.50
C VAL A 58 -2.71 7.09 -5.29
N MET A 59 -1.71 6.32 -4.86
CA MET A 59 -0.77 6.75 -3.82
C MET A 59 -0.09 8.07 -4.18
N ARG A 60 0.46 8.18 -5.41
CA ARG A 60 1.10 9.41 -5.91
C ARG A 60 0.12 10.59 -5.98
N ALA A 61 -1.10 10.36 -6.43
CA ALA A 61 -2.13 11.39 -6.48
C ALA A 61 -2.49 11.89 -5.07
N ALA A 62 -2.71 10.97 -4.12
CA ALA A 62 -3.07 11.29 -2.74
C ALA A 62 -1.96 12.06 -1.99
N ALA A 63 -0.69 11.81 -2.33
CA ALA A 63 0.45 12.49 -1.74
C ALA A 63 0.51 13.99 -2.05
N ARG A 64 -0.06 14.47 -3.16
CA ARG A 64 0.05 15.88 -3.62
C ARG A 64 -0.48 16.87 -2.60
N GLY A 65 0.37 17.62 -1.91
CA GLY A 65 -0.02 18.56 -0.85
C GLY A 65 0.32 18.08 0.57
N LEU A 66 0.98 16.94 0.70
CA LEU A 66 1.73 16.59 1.91
C LEU A 66 2.94 17.54 2.09
N PRO A 67 3.41 17.73 3.34
CA PRO A 67 4.72 18.33 3.61
C PRO A 67 5.85 17.63 2.82
N ALA A 68 6.93 18.35 2.52
CA ALA A 68 7.94 17.90 1.55
C ALA A 68 8.58 16.54 1.89
N ASP A 69 8.88 16.29 3.17
CA ASP A 69 9.42 15.04 3.68
C ASP A 69 8.41 13.88 3.54
N GLN A 70 7.16 14.13 3.90
CA GLN A 70 6.06 13.16 3.78
C GLN A 70 5.73 12.87 2.32
N PHE A 71 5.76 13.88 1.45
CA PHE A 71 5.58 13.74 0.02
C PHE A 71 6.66 12.85 -0.58
N ALA A 72 7.94 13.10 -0.25
CA ALA A 72 9.05 12.27 -0.72
C ALA A 72 8.87 10.81 -0.28
N LEU A 73 8.54 10.58 1.00
CA LEU A 73 8.30 9.24 1.54
C LEU A 73 7.12 8.53 0.85
N ALA A 74 6.00 9.21 0.65
CA ALA A 74 4.83 8.66 -0.04
C ALA A 74 5.13 8.28 -1.51
N ASN A 75 5.97 9.05 -2.19
CA ASN A 75 6.38 8.72 -3.55
C ASN A 75 7.38 7.55 -3.60
N ASP A 76 8.29 7.44 -2.62
CA ASP A 76 9.18 6.27 -2.53
C ASP A 76 8.40 4.99 -2.20
N TYR A 77 7.37 5.10 -1.36
CA TYR A 77 6.38 4.02 -1.13
C TYR A 77 5.71 3.59 -2.43
N ALA A 78 5.20 4.53 -3.23
CA ALA A 78 4.56 4.21 -4.50
C ALA A 78 5.55 3.59 -5.50
N ALA A 79 6.80 4.08 -5.55
CA ALA A 79 7.84 3.53 -6.40
C ALA A 79 8.22 2.08 -6.03
N PHE A 80 8.13 1.71 -4.75
CA PHE A 80 8.36 0.33 -4.29
C PHE A 80 7.35 -0.66 -4.87
N PHE A 81 6.11 -0.24 -5.13
CA PHE A 81 5.12 -1.07 -5.82
C PHE A 81 5.45 -1.26 -7.30
N ASP A 82 6.08 -0.27 -7.95
CA ASP A 82 6.53 -0.39 -9.33
C ASP A 82 7.72 -1.36 -9.42
N ALA A 83 8.68 -1.23 -8.50
CA ALA A 83 9.81 -2.16 -8.34
C ALA A 83 10.31 -2.20 -6.88
N VAL A 84 10.32 -3.41 -6.30
CA VAL A 84 10.92 -3.67 -4.98
C VAL A 84 12.41 -3.32 -5.04
N ASN A 85 12.87 -2.49 -4.11
CA ASN A 85 14.24 -1.98 -4.10
C ASN A 85 14.76 -1.72 -2.67
N ASP A 86 16.08 -1.63 -2.53
CA ASP A 86 16.77 -1.60 -1.24
C ASP A 86 16.63 -0.29 -0.46
N ARG A 87 16.18 0.80 -1.10
CA ARG A 87 15.95 2.06 -0.37
C ARG A 87 14.92 1.87 0.75
N ALA A 88 13.97 0.96 0.55
CA ALA A 88 12.96 0.64 1.54
C ALA A 88 13.50 0.04 2.85
N LEU A 89 14.74 -0.48 2.85
CA LEU A 89 15.41 -0.92 4.09
C LEU A 89 15.77 0.24 5.02
N GLN A 90 15.80 1.46 4.51
CA GLN A 90 16.12 2.69 5.25
C GLN A 90 14.87 3.49 5.62
N TRP A 91 13.67 3.00 5.31
CA TRP A 91 12.44 3.69 5.69
C TRP A 91 12.32 3.79 7.22
N PRO A 92 11.63 4.83 7.73
CA PRO A 92 11.31 4.93 9.14
C PRO A 92 10.63 3.66 9.63
N LYS A 93 11.03 3.11 10.78
CA LYS A 93 10.38 1.91 11.35
C LYS A 93 9.03 2.28 11.96
N THR A 94 8.01 2.40 11.12
CA THR A 94 6.64 2.78 11.51
C THR A 94 5.64 1.73 11.03
N PRO A 95 4.45 1.65 11.65
CA PRO A 95 3.38 0.79 11.16
C PRO A 95 3.06 1.00 9.68
N ARG A 96 3.14 2.25 9.21
CA ARG A 96 2.90 2.61 7.81
C ARG A 96 3.95 2.02 6.88
N SER A 97 5.24 2.22 7.16
CA SER A 97 6.32 1.69 6.30
C SER A 97 6.24 0.17 6.17
N ARG A 98 5.93 -0.49 7.29
CA ARG A 98 5.71 -1.93 7.36
C ARG A 98 4.52 -2.38 6.53
N LEU A 99 3.36 -1.73 6.67
CA LEU A 99 2.16 -2.00 5.88
C LEU A 99 2.45 -1.87 4.37
N ILE A 100 3.09 -0.78 3.96
CA ILE A 100 3.46 -0.50 2.57
C ILE A 100 4.39 -1.59 2.02
N ALA A 101 5.48 -1.92 2.74
CA ALA A 101 6.42 -2.93 2.30
C ALA A 101 5.78 -4.32 2.23
N SER A 102 4.92 -4.67 3.19
CA SER A 102 4.15 -5.92 3.20
C SER A 102 3.27 -6.03 1.95
N HIS A 103 2.48 -4.99 1.62
CA HIS A 103 1.68 -4.98 0.40
C HIS A 103 2.51 -4.98 -0.88
N GLY A 104 3.64 -4.28 -0.92
CA GLY A 104 4.55 -4.25 -2.07
C GLY A 104 5.18 -5.62 -2.36
N LEU A 105 5.63 -6.33 -1.33
CA LEU A 105 6.15 -7.70 -1.46
C LEU A 105 5.04 -8.70 -1.83
N ALA A 106 3.82 -8.52 -1.30
CA ALA A 106 2.67 -9.33 -1.69
C ALA A 106 2.30 -9.12 -3.18
N ARG A 107 2.44 -7.89 -3.70
CA ARG A 107 2.30 -7.61 -5.15
C ARG A 107 3.41 -8.29 -5.96
N LEU A 108 4.66 -8.23 -5.50
CA LEU A 108 5.78 -8.93 -6.15
C LEU A 108 5.51 -10.44 -6.21
N ALA A 109 4.96 -11.02 -5.14
CA ALA A 109 4.66 -12.45 -5.10
C ALA A 109 3.68 -12.90 -6.20
N LYS A 110 2.81 -12.01 -6.68
CA LYS A 110 1.90 -12.29 -7.79
C LYS A 110 2.60 -12.51 -9.13
N SER A 111 3.73 -11.86 -9.36
CA SER A 111 4.49 -12.01 -10.61
C SER A 111 5.75 -12.85 -10.45
N THR A 112 6.34 -12.90 -9.25
CA THR A 112 7.60 -13.60 -9.00
C THR A 112 7.64 -14.13 -7.55
N PRO A 113 6.93 -15.24 -7.25
CA PRO A 113 6.84 -15.79 -5.90
C PRO A 113 8.20 -16.07 -5.25
N ALA A 114 9.16 -16.63 -6.00
CA ALA A 114 10.50 -16.91 -5.51
C ALA A 114 11.28 -15.64 -5.12
N ALA A 115 11.13 -14.54 -5.89
CA ALA A 115 11.79 -13.28 -5.56
C ALA A 115 11.19 -12.65 -4.29
N ALA A 116 9.86 -12.73 -4.12
CA ALA A 116 9.21 -12.28 -2.90
C ALA A 116 9.64 -13.12 -1.67
N GLU A 117 9.72 -14.45 -1.82
CA GLU A 117 10.17 -15.37 -0.77
C GLU A 117 11.61 -15.04 -0.33
N ASN A 118 12.50 -14.77 -1.28
CA ASN A 118 13.90 -14.39 -0.99
C ASN A 118 14.04 -13.00 -0.35
N ALA A 119 13.21 -12.03 -0.77
CA ALA A 119 13.26 -10.67 -0.26
C ALA A 119 12.68 -10.54 1.16
N LEU A 120 11.67 -11.36 1.49
CA LEU A 120 10.86 -11.23 2.70
C LEU A 120 11.68 -11.15 4.01
N PRO A 121 12.65 -12.04 4.31
CA PRO A 121 13.35 -12.01 5.59
C PRO A 121 14.08 -10.68 5.85
N ARG A 122 14.69 -10.11 4.81
CA ARG A 122 15.48 -8.88 4.91
C ARG A 122 14.60 -7.66 5.18
N PHE A 123 13.49 -7.52 4.47
CA PHE A 123 12.53 -6.44 4.71
C PHE A 123 11.78 -6.62 6.03
N ALA A 124 11.45 -7.86 6.39
CA ALA A 124 10.81 -8.19 7.65
C ALA A 124 11.67 -7.77 8.85
N GLN A 125 12.98 -8.04 8.79
CA GLN A 125 13.93 -7.60 9.81
C GLN A 125 14.10 -6.08 9.83
N ALA A 126 14.24 -5.44 8.66
CA ALA A 126 14.48 -4.00 8.58
C ALA A 126 13.30 -3.16 9.08
N LEU A 127 12.07 -3.61 8.84
CA LEU A 127 10.85 -2.85 9.13
C LEU A 127 10.00 -3.43 10.28
N ASP A 128 10.55 -4.41 11.01
CA ASP A 128 9.92 -5.06 12.15
C ASP A 128 8.54 -5.63 11.80
N PHE A 129 8.50 -6.50 10.79
CA PHE A 129 7.27 -7.12 10.31
C PHE A 129 6.61 -7.95 11.42
N THR A 130 5.30 -7.75 11.59
CA THR A 130 4.48 -8.64 12.43
C THR A 130 4.16 -9.94 11.70
N GLU A 131 3.54 -10.88 12.42
CA GLU A 131 2.99 -12.09 11.81
C GLU A 131 1.97 -11.78 10.71
N GLU A 132 1.13 -10.76 10.90
CA GLU A 132 0.17 -10.32 9.88
C GLU A 132 0.89 -9.83 8.61
N ASP A 133 1.94 -9.04 8.77
CA ASP A 133 2.69 -8.47 7.65
C ASP A 133 3.43 -9.54 6.85
N ARG A 134 4.01 -10.53 7.54
CA ARG A 134 4.64 -11.70 6.91
C ARG A 134 3.60 -12.58 6.24
N GLY A 135 2.50 -12.86 6.93
CA GLY A 135 1.40 -13.70 6.46
C GLY A 135 0.81 -13.20 5.15
N ARG A 136 0.60 -11.89 5.01
CA ARG A 136 0.13 -11.27 3.75
C ARG A 136 1.01 -11.61 2.55
N VAL A 137 2.33 -11.60 2.73
CA VAL A 137 3.29 -11.92 1.65
C VAL A 137 3.30 -13.42 1.38
N LEU A 138 3.39 -14.23 2.43
CA LEU A 138 3.43 -15.69 2.34
C LEU A 138 2.16 -16.27 1.68
N TYR A 139 1.00 -15.72 2.03
CA TYR A 139 -0.27 -16.08 1.42
C TYR A 139 -0.24 -15.86 -0.11
N GLN A 140 0.22 -14.70 -0.58
CA GLN A 140 0.32 -14.44 -2.02
C GLN A 140 1.35 -15.33 -2.71
N ILE A 141 2.49 -15.62 -2.06
CA ILE A 141 3.47 -16.59 -2.58
C ILE A 141 2.80 -17.95 -2.78
N ALA A 142 2.11 -18.46 -1.75
CA ALA A 142 1.47 -19.76 -1.80
C ALA A 142 0.35 -19.82 -2.86
N LEU A 143 -0.54 -18.82 -2.88
CA LEU A 143 -1.66 -18.74 -3.82
C LEU A 143 -1.19 -18.79 -5.28
N TRP A 144 -0.17 -18.00 -5.65
CA TRP A 144 0.29 -17.93 -7.03
C TRP A 144 1.09 -19.15 -7.47
N THR A 145 1.86 -19.75 -6.57
CA THR A 145 2.58 -21.00 -6.86
C THR A 145 1.61 -22.17 -7.09
N ALA A 146 0.56 -22.27 -6.26
CA ALA A 146 -0.50 -23.27 -6.43
C ALA A 146 -1.29 -23.07 -7.73
N ALA A 147 -1.68 -21.83 -8.03
CA ALA A 147 -2.43 -21.51 -9.25
C ALA A 147 -1.62 -21.76 -10.54
N SER A 148 -0.29 -21.65 -10.47
CA SER A 148 0.62 -21.81 -11.62
C SER A 148 1.24 -23.21 -11.71
N TYR A 149 0.86 -24.13 -10.83
CA TYR A 149 1.45 -25.48 -10.70
C TYR A 149 2.98 -25.47 -10.53
N GLU A 150 3.52 -24.45 -9.86
CA GLU A 150 4.95 -24.36 -9.62
C GLU A 150 5.42 -25.41 -8.60
N PRO A 151 6.70 -25.86 -8.67
CA PRO A 151 7.32 -26.65 -7.62
C PRO A 151 7.21 -25.96 -6.24
N GLU A 152 7.36 -26.74 -5.17
CA GLU A 152 7.31 -26.24 -3.78
C GLU A 152 5.97 -25.66 -3.30
N SER A 153 4.90 -25.72 -4.10
CA SER A 153 3.57 -25.20 -3.73
C SER A 153 3.07 -25.73 -2.38
N ALA A 154 3.24 -27.03 -2.11
CA ALA A 154 2.83 -27.64 -0.83
C ALA A 154 3.62 -27.08 0.37
N ARG A 155 4.95 -26.92 0.23
CA ARG A 155 5.81 -26.34 1.28
C ARG A 155 5.42 -24.88 1.56
N ARG A 156 5.13 -24.11 0.51
CA ARG A 156 4.76 -22.69 0.61
C ARG A 156 3.39 -22.51 1.26
N LEU A 157 2.41 -23.35 0.94
CA LEU A 157 1.11 -23.38 1.63
C LEU A 157 1.26 -23.68 3.13
N ALA A 158 2.12 -24.64 3.48
CA ALA A 158 2.39 -24.98 4.89
C ALA A 158 3.10 -23.86 5.68
N ALA A 159 3.75 -22.91 4.99
CA ALA A 159 4.41 -21.77 5.61
C ALA A 159 3.47 -20.58 5.87
N VAL A 160 2.24 -20.59 5.35
CA VAL A 160 1.27 -19.51 5.56
C VAL A 160 0.67 -19.62 6.97
N PRO A 161 0.79 -18.58 7.82
CA PRO A 161 0.16 -18.57 9.13
C PRO A 161 -1.37 -18.73 9.02
N ALA A 162 -1.99 -19.44 9.96
CA ALA A 162 -3.44 -19.66 9.94
C ALA A 162 -4.24 -18.35 9.93
N SER A 163 -3.72 -17.28 10.53
CA SER A 163 -4.35 -15.95 10.56
C SER A 163 -4.32 -15.20 9.21
N ALA A 164 -3.63 -15.74 8.20
CA ALA A 164 -3.48 -15.12 6.88
C ALA A 164 -4.37 -15.75 5.81
N TYR A 165 -5.17 -16.77 6.15
CA TYR A 165 -6.27 -17.30 5.33
C TYR A 165 -7.55 -16.50 5.58
#